data_AF-A0A975KAT1-F1
#
_entry.id   AF-A0A975KAT1-F1
#
_cell.length_a   1.000
_cell.length_b   1.000
_cell.length_c   1.000
_cell.angle_alpha   90.00
_cell.angle_beta   90.00
_cell.angle_gamma   90.00
#
_symmetry.space_group_name_H-M   'P 1'
#
loop_
_entity.id
_entity.type
_entity.pdbx_description
1 polymer ?
#
loop_
_entity_poly.entity_id
_entity_poly.type
_entity_poly.pdbx_seq_one_letter_code
_entity_poly.pdbx_strand_id
1 'polypeptide(L)'
;MQIDEARLAEVQARGLSSGGHSGIEAGLCAMEAAAYIAGEPWSDHPQCACPVITAFMISWNDNLSDEDRNRLILPLVPLTIGTRSTEYVEKRRALMAMDWYIRVQTPAWLRLAGLTKQADTLAGIPEITDMAKVPSIQPALEAVQKDASAARSAARSAAWSAARSAARSAAWSAARSAAESAAWSAAWSAARSAAESAAWSAAESAARSAAESAARSAAESAAWSAARSAVRDVLKPTELSLQDSALDLIRRMCAVKEPVQ
;
A
#
# COMPACT_ATOMS: atom_id res chain seq x y z
N MET A 1 -22.69 -27.45 -1.82
CA MET A 1 -22.53 -26.77 -0.51
C MET A 1 -23.52 -25.63 -0.45
N GLN A 2 -24.13 -25.39 0.71
CA GLN A 2 -25.19 -24.40 0.88
C GLN A 2 -24.67 -23.23 1.73
N ILE A 3 -25.05 -22.01 1.34
CA ILE A 3 -24.77 -20.79 2.10
C ILE A 3 -25.78 -20.73 3.27
N ASP A 4 -25.29 -20.54 4.49
CA ASP A 4 -26.15 -20.23 5.65
C ASP A 4 -26.54 -18.75 5.59
N GLU A 5 -27.77 -18.48 5.17
CA GLU A 5 -28.31 -17.12 4.97
C GLU A 5 -28.33 -16.30 6.27
N ALA A 6 -28.53 -16.94 7.42
CA ALA A 6 -28.53 -16.24 8.72
C ALA A 6 -27.12 -15.77 9.07
N ARG A 7 -26.12 -16.65 8.85
CA ARG A 7 -24.71 -16.29 9.06
C ARG A 7 -24.22 -15.26 8.06
N LEU A 8 -24.67 -15.32 6.80
CA LEU A 8 -24.36 -14.31 5.80
C LEU A 8 -24.89 -12.93 6.21
N ALA A 9 -26.14 -12.85 6.68
CA ALA A 9 -26.71 -11.60 7.17
C ALA A 9 -25.93 -11.05 8.37
N GLU A 10 -25.47 -11.91 9.30
CA GLU A 10 -24.64 -11.48 10.42
C GLU A 10 -23.29 -10.92 9.96
N VAL A 11 -22.60 -11.61 9.03
CA VAL A 11 -21.33 -11.14 8.45
C VAL A 11 -21.53 -9.79 7.76
N GLN A 12 -22.61 -9.61 7.01
CA GLN A 12 -22.90 -8.35 6.33
C GLN A 12 -23.17 -7.19 7.30
N ALA A 13 -23.83 -7.48 8.43
CA ALA A 13 -24.11 -6.48 9.45
C ALA A 13 -22.86 -6.07 10.23
N ARG A 14 -21.94 -7.01 10.50
CA ARG A 14 -20.68 -6.74 11.21
C ARG A 14 -19.62 -6.10 10.32
N GLY A 15 -19.56 -6.52 9.06
CA GLY A 15 -18.50 -6.14 8.14
C GLY A 15 -17.19 -6.90 8.39
N LEU A 16 -16.20 -6.59 7.55
CA LEU A 16 -14.86 -7.18 7.58
C LEU A 16 -13.83 -6.20 8.16
N SER A 17 -12.85 -6.74 8.87
CA SER A 17 -11.74 -6.02 9.51
C SER A 17 -10.38 -6.63 9.17
N SER A 18 -9.31 -5.86 9.41
CA SER A 18 -7.94 -6.33 9.25
C SER A 18 -7.49 -7.19 10.43
N GLY A 19 -6.64 -8.19 10.16
CA GLY A 19 -6.04 -9.06 11.16
C GLY A 19 -6.67 -10.45 11.23
N GLY A 20 -6.04 -11.32 12.03
CA GLY A 20 -6.57 -12.63 12.39
C GLY A 20 -7.40 -12.52 13.67
N HIS A 21 -8.55 -13.17 13.69
CA HIS A 21 -9.51 -13.06 14.79
C HIS A 21 -9.71 -14.43 15.43
N SER A 22 -10.01 -14.45 16.73
CA SER A 22 -10.25 -15.70 17.47
C SER A 22 -11.70 -16.21 17.35
N GLY A 23 -12.56 -15.46 16.69
CA GLY A 23 -13.99 -15.75 16.54
C GLY A 23 -14.79 -14.51 16.13
N ILE A 24 -16.08 -14.70 15.86
CA ILE A 24 -16.96 -13.68 15.27
C ILE A 24 -17.08 -12.38 16.09
N GLU A 25 -16.96 -12.46 17.41
CA GLU A 25 -17.00 -11.29 18.29
C GLU A 25 -15.73 -10.44 18.22
N ALA A 26 -14.61 -11.01 17.80
CA ALA A 26 -13.34 -10.29 17.65
C ALA A 26 -13.23 -9.56 16.30
N GLY A 27 -14.06 -9.92 15.32
CA GLY A 27 -13.99 -9.43 13.94
C GLY A 27 -13.96 -10.58 12.93
N LEU A 28 -13.91 -10.22 11.65
CA LEU A 28 -13.92 -11.16 10.53
C LEU A 28 -12.99 -10.66 9.44
N CYS A 29 -12.00 -11.46 9.04
CA CYS A 29 -11.38 -11.32 7.74
C CYS A 29 -12.29 -11.96 6.67
N ALA A 30 -12.01 -11.70 5.39
CA ALA A 30 -12.80 -12.22 4.28
C ALA A 30 -12.95 -13.76 4.28
N MET A 31 -11.87 -14.48 4.63
CA MET A 31 -11.86 -15.94 4.56
C MET A 31 -12.36 -16.61 5.84
N GLU A 32 -12.23 -15.96 7.00
CA GLU A 32 -12.94 -16.34 8.23
C GLU A 32 -14.46 -16.23 8.03
N ALA A 33 -14.91 -15.17 7.35
CA ALA A 33 -16.32 -15.02 6.98
C ALA A 33 -16.79 -16.16 6.05
N ALA A 34 -15.99 -16.54 5.05
CA ALA A 34 -16.32 -17.68 4.18
C ALA A 34 -16.44 -18.99 4.98
N ALA A 35 -15.50 -19.28 5.88
CA ALA A 35 -15.54 -20.44 6.76
C ALA A 35 -16.81 -20.44 7.64
N TYR A 36 -17.09 -19.30 8.27
CA TYR A 36 -18.23 -19.13 9.15
C TYR A 36 -19.56 -19.34 8.41
N ILE A 37 -19.75 -18.70 7.26
CA ILE A 37 -20.96 -18.84 6.43
C ILE A 37 -21.14 -20.28 5.92
N ALA A 38 -20.03 -20.97 5.62
CA ALA A 38 -20.05 -22.36 5.14
C ALA A 38 -20.29 -23.40 6.27
N GLY A 39 -20.36 -22.97 7.53
CA GLY A 39 -20.52 -23.91 8.66
C GLY A 39 -19.23 -24.59 9.10
N GLU A 40 -18.07 -24.13 8.63
CA GLU A 40 -16.78 -24.74 8.93
C GLU A 40 -16.20 -24.27 10.28
N PRO A 41 -15.22 -25.00 10.85
CA PRO A 41 -14.43 -24.48 11.95
C PRO A 41 -13.80 -23.13 11.59
N TRP A 42 -13.67 -22.25 12.58
CA TRP A 42 -13.11 -20.92 12.39
C TRP A 42 -11.69 -21.00 11.81
N SER A 43 -11.50 -20.43 10.62
CA SER A 43 -10.21 -20.40 9.93
C SER A 43 -10.25 -19.38 8.79
N ASP A 44 -9.13 -18.73 8.53
CA ASP A 44 -8.88 -17.95 7.31
C ASP A 44 -8.47 -18.85 6.12
N HIS A 45 -8.33 -20.16 6.30
CA HIS A 45 -8.04 -21.15 5.26
C HIS A 45 -9.18 -22.18 5.14
N PRO A 46 -10.41 -21.75 4.80
CA PRO A 46 -11.56 -22.64 4.73
C PRO A 46 -11.38 -23.75 3.70
N GLN A 47 -11.96 -24.92 4.00
CA GLN A 47 -12.07 -26.03 3.05
C GLN A 47 -13.10 -25.74 1.97
N CYS A 48 -14.05 -24.84 2.23
CA CYS A 48 -15.13 -24.51 1.33
C CYS A 48 -14.63 -23.78 0.06
N ALA A 49 -13.50 -23.10 0.15
CA ALA A 49 -12.94 -22.27 -0.90
C ALA A 49 -11.70 -22.92 -1.54
N CYS A 50 -11.45 -22.52 -2.80
CA CYS A 50 -10.23 -22.89 -3.52
C CYS A 50 -9.01 -22.23 -2.86
N PRO A 51 -7.94 -22.98 -2.53
CA PRO A 51 -6.72 -22.43 -1.92
C PRO A 51 -6.11 -21.23 -2.65
N VAL A 52 -6.18 -21.20 -3.98
CA VAL A 52 -5.70 -20.07 -4.79
C VAL A 52 -6.53 -18.81 -4.56
N ILE A 53 -7.87 -18.94 -4.52
CA ILE A 53 -8.77 -17.83 -4.25
C ILE A 53 -8.57 -17.35 -2.82
N THR A 54 -8.46 -18.28 -1.85
CA THR A 54 -8.16 -17.99 -0.45
C THR A 54 -6.88 -17.15 -0.32
N ALA A 55 -5.77 -17.58 -0.92
CA ALA A 55 -4.50 -16.87 -0.85
C ALA A 55 -4.58 -15.46 -1.47
N PHE A 56 -5.26 -15.31 -2.60
CA PHE A 56 -5.49 -14.01 -3.22
C PHE A 56 -6.34 -13.10 -2.33
N MET A 57 -7.45 -13.62 -1.78
CA MET A 57 -8.37 -12.86 -0.94
C MET A 57 -7.72 -12.43 0.37
N ILE A 58 -6.92 -13.28 1.03
CA ILE A 58 -6.15 -12.89 2.22
C ILE A 58 -5.19 -11.75 1.89
N SER A 59 -4.36 -11.93 0.84
CA SER A 59 -3.41 -10.89 0.43
C SER A 59 -4.11 -9.58 0.08
N TRP A 60 -5.26 -9.65 -0.60
CA TRP A 60 -6.03 -8.47 -0.94
C TRP A 60 -6.65 -7.81 0.29
N ASN A 61 -7.25 -8.61 1.17
CA ASN A 61 -7.84 -8.18 2.44
C ASN A 61 -6.83 -7.37 3.27
N ASP A 62 -5.61 -7.86 3.42
CA ASP A 62 -4.61 -7.26 4.30
C ASP A 62 -4.06 -5.92 3.78
N ASN A 63 -4.24 -5.64 2.50
CA ASN A 63 -3.76 -4.42 1.85
C ASN A 63 -4.86 -3.35 1.67
N LEU A 64 -6.08 -3.59 2.15
CA LEU A 64 -7.19 -2.64 2.05
C LEU A 64 -7.47 -1.92 3.38
N SER A 65 -8.04 -0.71 3.26
CA SER A 65 -8.74 -0.05 4.36
C SER A 65 -10.00 -0.83 4.75
N ASP A 66 -10.51 -0.62 5.96
CA ASP A 66 -11.79 -1.25 6.37
C ASP A 66 -12.95 -0.83 5.47
N GLU A 67 -12.99 0.44 5.04
CA GLU A 67 -14.00 0.94 4.10
C GLU A 67 -13.93 0.19 2.76
N ASP A 68 -12.75 0.10 2.15
CA ASP A 68 -12.58 -0.58 0.86
C ASP A 68 -12.79 -2.09 0.97
N ARG A 69 -12.39 -2.71 2.09
CA ARG A 69 -12.64 -4.14 2.34
C ARG A 69 -14.13 -4.44 2.36
N ASN A 70 -14.92 -3.62 3.04
CA ASN A 70 -16.38 -3.78 3.09
C ASN A 70 -17.06 -3.44 1.76
N ARG A 71 -16.53 -2.47 1.01
CA ARG A 71 -17.07 -2.07 -0.29
C ARG A 71 -16.76 -3.08 -1.41
N LEU A 72 -15.54 -3.63 -1.43
CA LEU A 72 -15.02 -4.44 -2.53
C LEU A 72 -15.09 -5.94 -2.24
N ILE A 73 -14.60 -6.36 -1.08
CA ILE A 73 -14.35 -7.77 -0.77
C ILE A 73 -15.59 -8.44 -0.17
N LEU A 74 -16.28 -7.78 0.76
CA LEU A 74 -17.46 -8.35 1.43
C LEU A 74 -18.52 -8.88 0.44
N PRO A 75 -18.88 -8.19 -0.66
CA PRO A 75 -19.82 -8.73 -1.65
C PRO A 75 -19.32 -9.96 -2.41
N LEU A 76 -18.00 -10.20 -2.44
CA LEU A 76 -17.40 -11.35 -3.11
C LEU A 76 -17.32 -12.59 -2.22
N VAL A 77 -17.34 -12.43 -0.89
CA VAL A 77 -17.20 -13.56 0.07
C VAL A 77 -18.14 -14.73 -0.27
N PRO A 78 -19.46 -14.52 -0.52
CA PRO A 78 -20.36 -15.63 -0.85
C PRO A 78 -19.99 -16.37 -2.13
N LEU A 79 -19.39 -15.68 -3.12
CA LEU A 79 -18.98 -16.29 -4.40
C LEU A 79 -17.79 -17.23 -4.23
N THR A 80 -17.00 -17.06 -3.17
CA THR A 80 -15.85 -17.93 -2.88
C THR A 80 -16.26 -19.28 -2.28
N ILE A 81 -17.44 -19.36 -1.68
CA ILE A 81 -17.95 -20.56 -1.02
C ILE A 81 -18.33 -21.60 -2.07
N GLY A 82 -17.78 -22.81 -1.94
CA GLY A 82 -18.00 -23.90 -2.88
C GLY A 82 -17.12 -23.84 -4.11
N THR A 83 -16.11 -22.97 -4.10
CA THR A 83 -15.14 -22.93 -5.18
C THR A 83 -14.12 -24.05 -5.10
N ARG A 84 -13.92 -24.74 -3.97
CA ARG A 84 -13.01 -25.89 -3.94
C ARG A 84 -13.42 -26.93 -4.99
N SER A 85 -12.45 -27.38 -5.77
CA SER A 85 -12.65 -28.22 -6.94
C SER A 85 -11.41 -29.08 -7.19
N THR A 86 -11.31 -29.67 -8.38
CA THR A 86 -10.18 -30.52 -8.79
C THR A 86 -8.90 -29.73 -9.03
N GLU A 87 -7.78 -30.45 -9.06
CA GLU A 87 -6.45 -29.90 -9.34
C GLU A 87 -6.40 -29.15 -10.69
N TYR A 88 -7.18 -29.61 -11.69
CA TYR A 88 -7.28 -28.92 -12.98
C TYR A 88 -7.85 -27.50 -12.83
N VAL A 89 -8.98 -27.36 -12.14
CA VAL A 89 -9.64 -26.07 -11.91
C VAL A 89 -8.77 -25.17 -11.04
N GLU A 90 -8.13 -25.73 -10.00
CA GLU A 90 -7.20 -24.99 -9.15
C GLU A 90 -6.01 -24.44 -9.95
N LYS A 91 -5.36 -25.28 -10.78
CA LYS A 91 -4.27 -24.85 -11.68
C LYS A 91 -4.72 -23.77 -12.65
N ARG A 92 -5.93 -23.88 -13.21
CA ARG A 92 -6.48 -22.84 -14.10
C ARG A 92 -6.63 -21.50 -13.38
N ARG A 93 -7.13 -21.49 -12.14
CA ARG A 93 -7.24 -20.27 -11.33
C ARG A 93 -5.86 -19.71 -10.94
N ALA A 94 -4.89 -20.56 -10.63
CA ALA A 94 -3.51 -20.13 -10.36
C ALA A 94 -2.89 -19.42 -11.57
N LEU A 95 -3.09 -19.97 -12.77
CA LEU A 95 -2.67 -19.36 -14.02
C LEU A 95 -3.37 -18.02 -14.28
N MET A 96 -4.67 -17.90 -13.98
CA MET A 96 -5.39 -16.62 -14.09
C MET A 96 -4.84 -15.55 -13.16
N ALA A 97 -4.53 -15.91 -11.90
CA ALA A 97 -3.92 -14.98 -10.95
C ALA A 97 -2.51 -14.55 -11.40
N MET A 98 -1.68 -15.51 -11.82
CA MET A 98 -0.34 -15.24 -12.33
C MET A 98 -0.37 -14.34 -13.58
N ASP A 99 -1.26 -14.63 -14.54
CA ASP A 99 -1.47 -13.82 -15.74
C ASP A 99 -1.85 -12.37 -15.38
N TRP A 100 -2.77 -12.20 -14.42
CA TRP A 100 -3.17 -10.88 -13.96
C TRP A 100 -2.03 -10.10 -13.31
N TYR A 101 -1.22 -10.74 -12.46
CA TYR A 101 -0.03 -10.11 -11.87
C TYR A 101 0.96 -9.63 -12.92
N ILE A 102 1.21 -10.46 -13.95
CA ILE A 102 2.20 -10.18 -14.99
C ILE A 102 1.69 -9.13 -15.98
N ARG A 103 0.44 -9.25 -16.46
CA ARG A 103 -0.06 -8.46 -17.59
C ARG A 103 -0.96 -7.29 -17.21
N VAL A 104 -1.40 -7.21 -15.95
CA VAL A 104 -2.29 -6.15 -15.47
C VAL A 104 -1.68 -5.38 -14.30
N GLN A 105 -1.38 -6.06 -13.19
CA GLN A 105 -0.93 -5.38 -11.97
C GLN A 105 0.45 -4.74 -12.14
N THR A 106 1.44 -5.52 -12.58
CA THR A 106 2.81 -5.03 -12.75
C THR A 106 2.89 -3.89 -13.77
N PRO A 107 2.27 -4.00 -14.97
CA PRO A 107 2.28 -2.92 -15.96
C PRO A 107 1.66 -1.62 -15.46
N ALA A 108 0.58 -1.67 -14.67
CA ALA A 108 -0.05 -0.47 -14.12
C ALA A 108 0.93 0.33 -13.26
N TRP A 109 1.66 -0.35 -12.36
CA TRP A 109 2.68 0.30 -11.52
C TRP A 109 3.92 0.74 -12.31
N LEU A 110 4.33 -0.03 -13.32
CA LEU A 110 5.44 0.36 -14.18
C LEU A 110 5.13 1.64 -14.98
N ARG A 111 3.90 1.79 -15.49
CA ARG A 111 3.47 3.03 -16.17
C ARG A 111 3.49 4.22 -15.23
N LEU A 112 3.01 4.06 -14.00
CA LEU A 112 3.08 5.11 -12.98
C LEU A 112 4.52 5.51 -12.66
N ALA A 113 5.45 4.55 -12.69
CA ALA A 113 6.88 4.78 -12.51
C ALA A 113 7.58 5.33 -13.77
N GLY A 114 6.88 5.58 -14.87
CA GLY A 114 7.44 6.05 -16.15
C GLY A 114 8.14 4.97 -16.99
N LEU A 115 8.05 3.70 -16.58
CA LEU A 115 8.62 2.54 -17.27
C LEU A 115 7.63 1.98 -18.31
N THR A 116 7.10 2.86 -19.16
CA THR A 116 6.01 2.52 -20.09
C THR A 116 6.40 1.42 -21.07
N LYS A 117 7.63 1.44 -21.60
CA LYS A 117 8.10 0.38 -22.53
C LYS A 117 8.09 -0.99 -21.87
N GLN A 118 8.58 -1.08 -20.64
CA GLN A 118 8.60 -2.32 -19.86
C GLN A 118 7.17 -2.78 -19.53
N ALA A 119 6.29 -1.85 -19.18
CA ALA A 119 4.89 -2.13 -18.95
C ALA A 119 4.21 -2.71 -20.21
N ASP A 120 4.47 -2.13 -21.37
CA ASP A 120 3.89 -2.56 -22.65
C ASP A 120 4.48 -3.91 -23.10
N THR A 121 5.76 -4.17 -22.84
CA THR A 121 6.37 -5.50 -23.04
C THR A 121 5.59 -6.57 -22.25
N LEU A 122 5.32 -6.34 -20.97
CA LEU A 122 4.59 -7.29 -20.14
C LEU A 122 3.11 -7.42 -20.53
N ALA A 123 2.43 -6.30 -20.77
CA ALA A 123 1.02 -6.29 -21.18
C ALA A 123 0.81 -6.93 -22.56
N GLY A 124 1.81 -6.88 -23.44
CA GLY A 124 1.79 -7.47 -24.78
C GLY A 124 2.04 -8.98 -24.81
N ILE A 125 2.36 -9.62 -23.67
CA ILE A 125 2.55 -11.07 -23.60
C ILE A 125 1.19 -11.77 -23.88
N PRO A 126 1.15 -12.82 -24.72
CA PRO A 126 -0.06 -13.63 -24.90
C PRO A 126 -0.56 -14.20 -23.57
N GLU A 127 -1.87 -14.40 -23.44
CA GLU A 127 -2.45 -14.92 -22.19
C GLU A 127 -1.77 -16.21 -21.73
N ILE A 128 -1.37 -16.22 -20.46
CA ILE A 128 -0.66 -17.34 -19.84
C ILE A 128 -1.68 -18.37 -19.37
N THR A 129 -2.06 -19.23 -20.31
CA THR A 129 -3.04 -20.29 -20.10
C THR A 129 -2.43 -21.64 -19.72
N ASP A 130 -1.10 -21.74 -19.74
CA ASP A 130 -0.34 -22.97 -19.51
C ASP A 130 1.06 -22.63 -18.98
N MET A 131 1.53 -23.37 -17.98
CA MET A 131 2.87 -23.25 -17.41
C MET A 131 3.97 -23.55 -18.42
N ALA A 132 3.70 -24.37 -19.45
CA ALA A 132 4.64 -24.64 -20.53
C ALA A 132 5.06 -23.39 -21.32
N LYS A 133 4.26 -22.30 -21.25
CA LYS A 133 4.58 -21.02 -21.89
C LYS A 133 5.58 -20.18 -21.08
N VAL A 134 5.74 -20.45 -19.78
CA VAL A 134 6.56 -19.62 -18.87
C VAL A 134 8.03 -19.48 -19.31
N PRO A 135 8.73 -20.55 -19.74
CA PRO A 135 10.11 -20.43 -20.21
C PRO A 135 10.28 -19.46 -21.39
N SER A 136 9.27 -19.34 -22.26
CA SER A 136 9.33 -18.43 -23.42
C SER A 136 9.22 -16.95 -23.06
N ILE A 137 8.56 -16.63 -21.94
CA ILE A 137 8.36 -15.25 -21.47
C ILE A 137 9.38 -14.84 -20.41
N GLN A 138 10.09 -15.80 -19.82
CA GLN A 138 11.07 -15.57 -18.76
C GLN A 138 12.14 -14.53 -19.11
N PRO A 139 12.76 -14.51 -20.32
CA PRO A 139 13.73 -13.47 -20.66
C PRO A 139 13.15 -12.05 -20.63
N ALA A 140 11.87 -11.89 -21.02
CA ALA A 140 11.19 -10.60 -20.95
C ALA A 140 10.92 -10.18 -19.50
N LEU A 141 10.51 -11.12 -18.63
CA LEU A 141 10.32 -10.87 -17.21
C LEU A 141 11.63 -10.44 -16.53
N GLU A 142 12.73 -11.14 -16.81
CA GLU A 142 14.05 -10.84 -16.23
C GLU A 142 14.59 -9.48 -16.70
N ALA A 143 14.41 -9.15 -17.99
CA ALA A 143 14.80 -7.84 -18.52
C ALA A 143 14.01 -6.70 -17.85
N VAL A 144 12.69 -6.84 -17.74
CA VAL A 144 11.83 -5.84 -17.09
C VAL A 144 12.16 -5.71 -15.59
N GLN A 145 12.41 -6.82 -14.91
CA GLN A 145 12.82 -6.82 -13.50
C GLN A 145 14.15 -6.06 -13.30
N LYS A 146 15.13 -6.31 -14.17
CA LYS A 146 16.42 -5.62 -14.15
C LYS A 146 16.25 -4.11 -14.33
N ASP A 147 15.48 -3.69 -15.32
CA ASP A 147 15.22 -2.27 -15.60
C ASP A 147 14.48 -1.59 -14.44
N ALA A 148 13.45 -2.25 -13.89
CA ALA A 148 12.70 -1.74 -12.75
C ALA A 148 13.57 -1.61 -11.49
N SER A 149 14.47 -2.57 -11.25
CA SER A 149 15.44 -2.51 -10.15
C SER A 149 16.45 -1.37 -10.30
N ALA A 150 16.94 -1.14 -11.52
CA ALA A 150 17.82 -0.03 -11.84
C ALA A 150 17.12 1.32 -11.63
N ALA A 151 15.89 1.46 -12.14
CA ALA A 151 15.08 2.67 -11.96
C ALA A 151 14.80 2.97 -10.48
N ARG A 152 14.44 1.94 -9.70
CA ARG A 152 14.25 2.08 -8.24
C ARG A 152 15.52 2.54 -7.53
N SER A 153 16.66 1.97 -7.90
CA SER A 153 17.97 2.33 -7.32
C SER A 153 18.36 3.76 -7.64
N ALA A 154 18.14 4.21 -8.88
CA ALA A 154 18.36 5.57 -9.31
C ALA A 154 17.44 6.56 -8.57
N ALA A 155 16.14 6.27 -8.50
CA ALA A 155 15.17 7.09 -7.79
C ALA A 155 15.51 7.24 -6.30
N ARG A 156 15.89 6.13 -5.63
CA ARG A 156 16.31 6.16 -4.22
C ARG A 156 17.59 6.98 -4.02
N SER A 157 18.55 6.88 -4.93
CA SER A 157 19.79 7.65 -4.87
C SER A 157 19.55 9.15 -5.06
N ALA A 158 18.67 9.50 -6.00
CA ALA A 158 18.25 10.88 -6.24
C ALA A 158 17.52 11.45 -5.01
N ALA A 159 16.56 10.72 -4.45
CA ALA A 159 15.83 11.12 -3.24
C ALA A 159 16.78 11.33 -2.04
N TRP A 160 17.72 10.41 -1.81
CA TRP A 160 18.71 10.54 -0.74
C TRP A 160 19.64 11.74 -0.95
N SER A 161 19.99 12.04 -2.19
CA SER A 161 20.83 13.20 -2.51
C SER A 161 20.06 14.51 -2.33
N ALA A 162 18.81 14.58 -2.75
CA ALA A 162 17.93 15.73 -2.52
C ALA A 162 17.71 15.99 -1.02
N ALA A 163 17.42 14.94 -0.24
CA ALA A 163 17.25 15.04 1.20
C ALA A 163 18.53 15.55 1.91
N ARG A 164 19.70 15.03 1.53
CA ARG A 164 20.99 15.51 2.06
C ARG A 164 21.26 16.97 1.69
N SER A 165 20.99 17.38 0.46
CA SER A 165 21.14 18.77 0.03
C SER A 165 20.21 19.70 0.82
N ALA A 166 18.93 19.34 0.96
CA ALA A 166 17.97 20.11 1.74
C ALA A 166 18.40 20.25 3.22
N ALA A 167 18.84 19.15 3.85
CA ALA A 167 19.33 19.16 5.21
C ALA A 167 20.57 20.07 5.38
N ARG A 168 21.50 20.05 4.43
CA ARG A 168 22.68 20.94 4.44
C ARG A 168 22.29 22.41 4.27
N SER A 169 21.37 22.72 3.36
CA SER A 169 20.86 24.08 3.17
C SER A 169 20.14 24.61 4.41
N ALA A 170 19.34 23.77 5.07
CA ALA A 170 18.67 24.11 6.32
C ALA A 170 19.66 24.34 7.46
N ALA A 171 20.68 23.48 7.60
CA ALA A 171 21.73 23.64 8.60
C ALA A 171 22.54 24.93 8.38
N TRP A 172 22.90 25.24 7.13
CA TRP A 172 23.60 26.48 6.79
C TRP A 172 22.73 27.71 7.13
N SER A 173 21.46 27.68 6.75
CA SER A 173 20.54 28.78 7.02
C SER A 173 20.37 29.02 8.52
N ALA A 174 20.21 27.95 9.31
CA ALA A 174 20.12 28.03 10.77
C ALA A 174 21.41 28.57 11.40
N ALA A 175 22.58 28.11 10.95
CA ALA A 175 23.87 28.60 11.44
C ALA A 175 24.05 30.10 11.11
N ARG A 176 23.64 30.53 9.92
CA ARG A 176 23.67 31.95 9.52
C ARG A 176 22.73 32.80 10.37
N SER A 177 21.48 32.37 10.56
CA SER A 177 20.51 33.07 11.40
C SER A 177 20.97 33.17 12.86
N ALA A 178 21.58 32.12 13.41
CA ALA A 178 22.15 32.12 14.75
C ALA A 178 23.33 33.10 14.87
N ALA A 179 24.22 33.12 13.87
CA ALA A 179 25.34 34.06 13.83
C ALA A 179 24.86 35.52 13.70
N GLU A 180 23.89 35.80 12.82
CA GLU A 180 23.28 37.13 12.68
C GLU A 180 22.58 37.55 13.98
N SER A 181 21.81 36.65 14.61
CA SER A 181 21.14 36.93 15.89
C SER A 181 22.13 37.19 17.02
N ALA A 182 23.23 36.45 17.09
CA ALA A 182 24.30 36.65 18.06
C ALA A 182 25.01 38.00 17.82
N ALA A 183 25.30 38.35 16.57
CA ALA A 183 25.91 39.62 16.21
C ALA A 183 25.00 40.81 16.56
N TRP A 184 23.72 40.73 16.22
CA TRP A 184 22.71 41.72 16.60
C TRP A 184 22.56 41.84 18.11
N SER A 185 22.50 40.70 18.83
CA SER A 185 22.40 40.69 20.29
C SER A 185 23.63 41.30 20.95
N ALA A 186 24.83 41.06 20.41
CA ALA A 186 26.08 41.65 20.90
C ALA A 186 26.13 43.16 20.64
N ALA A 187 25.77 43.61 19.43
CA ALA A 187 25.72 45.02 19.08
C ALA A 187 24.68 45.77 19.92
N TRP A 188 23.49 45.19 20.08
CA TRP A 188 22.43 45.74 20.93
C TRP A 188 22.83 45.74 22.40
N SER A 189 23.44 44.66 22.90
CA SER A 189 23.93 44.60 24.28
C SER A 189 25.04 45.60 24.55
N ALA A 190 25.91 45.89 23.57
CA ALA A 190 26.93 46.93 23.67
C ALA A 190 26.29 48.33 23.70
N ALA A 191 25.34 48.60 22.80
CA ALA A 191 24.58 49.86 22.78
C ALA A 191 23.72 50.05 24.04
N ARG A 192 23.14 48.97 24.56
CA ARG A 192 22.30 48.98 25.76
C ARG A 192 23.13 48.99 27.04
N SER A 193 24.30 48.35 27.09
CA SER A 193 25.24 48.51 28.22
C SER A 193 25.83 49.91 28.27
N ALA A 194 25.89 50.59 27.12
CA ALA A 194 26.13 52.03 27.05
C ALA A 194 24.91 52.89 27.46
N ALA A 195 23.72 52.30 27.62
CA ALA A 195 22.47 53.00 27.91
C ALA A 195 21.83 52.68 29.28
N GLU A 196 21.85 51.44 29.79
CA GLU A 196 21.30 51.07 31.11
C GLU A 196 21.49 49.59 31.47
N SER A 197 21.72 49.34 32.77
CA SER A 197 22.10 48.07 33.37
C SER A 197 20.91 47.15 33.75
N ALA A 198 21.12 45.85 33.51
CA ALA A 198 20.62 44.65 34.22
C ALA A 198 19.09 44.37 34.33
N ALA A 199 18.61 43.35 33.58
CA ALA A 199 17.67 42.29 34.06
C ALA A 199 17.12 41.32 32.98
N TRP A 200 17.35 41.52 31.67
CA TRP A 200 16.46 40.92 30.64
C TRP A 200 17.01 39.79 29.75
N SER A 201 18.15 39.17 30.05
CA SER A 201 18.80 38.25 29.08
C SER A 201 18.45 36.75 29.21
N ALA A 202 17.97 36.30 30.37
CA ALA A 202 17.74 34.86 30.63
C ALA A 202 16.35 34.37 30.19
N ALA A 203 15.29 35.19 30.37
CA ALA A 203 13.92 34.82 30.01
C ALA A 203 13.68 34.83 28.48
N GLU A 204 14.34 35.73 27.75
CA GLU A 204 14.21 35.85 26.30
C GLU A 204 14.83 34.66 25.55
N SER A 205 15.96 34.13 26.06
CA SER A 205 16.69 33.02 25.46
C SER A 205 15.95 31.69 25.58
N ALA A 206 15.28 31.45 26.72
CA ALA A 206 14.46 30.26 26.93
C ALA A 206 13.15 30.30 26.13
N ALA A 207 12.49 31.46 26.05
CA ALA A 207 11.28 31.65 25.26
C ALA A 207 11.53 31.49 23.74
N ARG A 208 12.65 32.02 23.22
CA ARG A 208 13.05 31.83 21.82
C ARG A 208 13.36 30.36 21.51
N SER A 209 14.12 29.68 22.36
CA SER A 209 14.53 28.29 22.12
C SER A 209 13.34 27.32 22.12
N ALA A 210 12.36 27.54 23.00
CA ALA A 210 11.12 26.76 23.04
C ALA A 210 10.20 27.05 21.84
N ALA A 211 10.05 28.31 21.46
CA ALA A 211 9.25 28.69 20.28
C ALA A 211 9.85 28.17 18.97
N GLU A 212 11.18 28.22 18.82
CA GLU A 212 11.88 27.72 17.63
C GLU A 212 11.79 26.20 17.51
N SER A 213 11.94 25.47 18.63
CA SER A 213 11.83 24.00 18.65
C SER A 213 10.41 23.50 18.36
N ALA A 214 9.39 24.21 18.88
CA ALA A 214 7.98 23.92 18.59
C ALA A 214 7.62 24.22 17.13
N ALA A 215 8.08 25.35 16.59
CA ALA A 215 7.84 25.72 15.19
C ALA A 215 8.51 24.73 14.22
N ARG A 216 9.72 24.26 14.52
CA ARG A 216 10.46 23.29 13.70
C ARG A 216 9.78 21.93 13.65
N SER A 217 9.37 21.41 14.81
CA SER A 217 8.66 20.13 14.92
C SER A 217 7.30 20.15 14.23
N ALA A 218 6.57 21.27 14.34
CA ALA A 218 5.29 21.47 13.65
C ALA A 218 5.48 21.56 12.12
N ALA A 219 6.47 22.32 11.65
CA ALA A 219 6.76 22.45 10.22
C ALA A 219 7.21 21.12 9.59
N GLU A 220 8.03 20.34 10.29
CA GLU A 220 8.46 19.02 9.84
C GLU A 220 7.27 18.05 9.76
N SER A 221 6.45 17.97 10.81
CA SER A 221 5.25 17.11 10.83
C SER A 221 4.25 17.46 9.73
N ALA A 222 4.05 18.77 9.47
CA ALA A 222 3.21 19.25 8.38
C ALA A 222 3.77 18.90 7.00
N ALA A 223 5.08 19.07 6.79
CA ALA A 223 5.75 18.73 5.54
C ALA A 223 5.68 17.22 5.24
N TRP A 224 5.92 16.36 6.23
CA TRP A 224 5.78 14.91 6.09
C TRP A 224 4.36 14.47 5.78
N SER A 225 3.36 15.11 6.41
CA SER A 225 1.96 14.81 6.17
C SER A 225 1.52 15.25 4.77
N ALA A 226 1.92 16.44 4.34
CA ALA A 226 1.68 16.94 2.99
C ALA A 226 2.34 16.05 1.92
N ALA A 227 3.60 15.65 2.12
CA ALA A 227 4.31 14.75 1.20
C ALA A 227 3.63 13.38 1.10
N ARG A 228 3.22 12.79 2.22
CA ARG A 228 2.45 11.53 2.21
C ARG A 228 1.10 11.67 1.52
N SER A 229 0.41 12.79 1.71
CA SER A 229 -0.85 13.06 1.01
C SER A 229 -0.64 13.13 -0.50
N ALA A 230 0.33 13.93 -0.95
CA ALA A 230 0.65 14.07 -2.38
C ALA A 230 1.03 12.73 -3.01
N VAL A 231 1.80 11.89 -2.32
CA VAL A 231 2.12 10.53 -2.80
C VAL A 231 0.85 9.69 -2.93
N ARG A 232 -0.03 9.69 -1.92
CA ARG A 232 -1.31 8.96 -2.00
C ARG A 232 -2.16 9.42 -3.18
N ASP A 233 -2.24 10.72 -3.41
CA ASP A 233 -3.03 11.27 -4.52
C ASP A 233 -2.49 10.82 -5.89
N VAL A 234 -1.17 10.66 -6.03
CA VAL A 234 -0.54 10.10 -7.25
C VAL A 234 -0.80 8.61 -7.41
N LEU A 235 -0.82 7.83 -6.32
CA LEU A 235 -1.03 6.38 -6.37
C LEU A 235 -2.51 6.00 -6.60
N LYS A 236 -3.43 6.80 -6.06
CA LYS A 236 -4.86 6.45 -5.94
C LYS A 236 -5.56 6.07 -7.26
N PRO A 237 -5.36 6.75 -8.40
CA PRO A 237 -6.02 6.36 -9.65
C PRO A 237 -5.61 4.96 -10.12
N THR A 238 -4.31 4.65 -10.01
CA THR A 238 -3.77 3.33 -10.36
C THR A 238 -4.30 2.26 -9.43
N GLU A 239 -4.33 2.55 -8.12
CA GLU A 239 -4.90 1.66 -7.11
C GLU A 239 -6.36 1.33 -7.42
N LEU A 240 -7.22 2.34 -7.62
CA LEU A 240 -8.64 2.14 -7.94
C LEU A 240 -8.84 1.28 -9.19
N SER A 241 -8.09 1.56 -10.26
CA SER A 241 -8.15 0.76 -11.49
C SER A 241 -7.75 -0.71 -11.25
N LEU A 242 -6.78 -0.95 -10.37
CA LEU A 242 -6.38 -2.31 -10.01
C LEU A 242 -7.39 -2.99 -9.10
N GLN A 243 -8.08 -2.25 -8.22
CA GLN A 243 -9.17 -2.80 -7.42
C GLN A 243 -10.32 -3.29 -8.30
N ASP A 244 -10.73 -2.50 -9.30
CA ASP A 244 -11.78 -2.89 -10.24
C ASP A 244 -11.38 -4.12 -11.07
N SER A 245 -10.11 -4.20 -11.47
CA SER A 245 -9.60 -5.37 -12.18
C SER A 245 -9.50 -6.62 -11.29
N ALA A 246 -9.15 -6.46 -10.01
CA ALA A 246 -9.12 -7.56 -9.04
C ALA A 246 -10.53 -8.11 -8.76
N LEU A 247 -11.56 -7.24 -8.69
CA LEU A 247 -12.97 -7.65 -8.59
C LEU A 247 -13.36 -8.57 -9.75
N ASP A 248 -13.04 -8.15 -10.99
CA ASP A 248 -13.30 -8.94 -12.19
C ASP A 248 -12.56 -10.29 -12.17
N LEU A 249 -11.27 -10.28 -11.78
CA LEU A 249 -10.48 -11.50 -11.68
C LEU A 249 -11.12 -12.52 -10.72
N ILE A 250 -11.51 -12.10 -9.51
CA ILE A 250 -12.12 -13.00 -8.53
C ILE A 250 -13.43 -13.59 -9.05
N ARG A 251 -14.28 -12.76 -9.66
CA ARG A 251 -15.54 -13.23 -10.28
C ARG A 251 -15.27 -14.28 -11.35
N ARG A 252 -14.32 -14.02 -12.25
CA ARG A 252 -13.92 -15.00 -13.29
C ARG A 252 -13.33 -16.27 -12.69
N MET A 253 -12.49 -16.18 -11.66
CA MET A 253 -11.94 -17.36 -10.98
C MET A 253 -13.03 -18.20 -10.32
N CYS A 254 -14.00 -17.58 -9.65
CA CYS A 254 -15.14 -18.28 -9.04
C CYS A 254 -16.03 -18.96 -10.11
N ALA A 255 -16.12 -18.38 -11.31
CA ALA A 255 -16.89 -18.94 -12.42
C ALA A 255 -16.21 -20.12 -13.15
N VAL A 256 -14.92 -20.38 -12.92
CA VAL A 256 -14.22 -21.52 -13.56
C VAL A 256 -14.83 -22.84 -13.09
N LYS A 257 -15.21 -23.67 -14.06
CA LYS A 257 -15.71 -25.04 -13.89
C LYS A 257 -14.82 -26.00 -14.68
N GLU A 258 -14.95 -27.30 -14.38
CA GLU A 258 -14.36 -28.32 -15.24
C GLU A 258 -14.94 -28.25 -16.66
N PRO A 259 -14.14 -28.54 -17.69
CA PRO A 259 -14.64 -28.69 -19.04
C PRO A 259 -15.63 -29.87 -19.07
N VAL A 260 -16.79 -29.65 -19.68
CA VAL A 260 -17.73 -30.73 -19.96
C VAL A 260 -17.07 -31.65 -20.99
N GLN A 261 -16.90 -32.92 -20.63
CA GLN A 261 -16.37 -33.96 -21.53
C GLN A 261 -17.32 -34.23 -22.69
#